data_AF-A0A432VYS4-F1
#
_entry.id   AF-A0A432VYS4-F1
#
_cell.length_a   1.000
_cell.length_b   1.000
_cell.length_c   1.000
_cell.angle_alpha   90.00
_cell.angle_beta   90.00
_cell.angle_gamma   90.00
#
_symmetry.space_group_name_H-M   'P 1'
#
loop_
_entity.id
_entity.type
_entity.pdbx_description
1 polymer ?
#
loop_
_entity_poly.entity_id
_entity_poly.type
_entity_poly.pdbx_seq_one_letter_code
_entity_poly.pdbx_strand_id
1 'polypeptide(L)'
;MRKLVVGLGLLVIALTGCQSTQQDTSDRFADEQAETGLAPCDIFLVMDGKDCAMPNPESLAQFPLGSAENPVRAWGPGGQREYLSRLICANHEHPLSFKRIGNVGAGPYGTYVDLYEVICETSGGEQAISVHMDMYHQHRETYPAAGFIDIGL
;
A
#
# COMPACT_ATOMS: atom_id res chain seq x y z
N MET A 1 24.30 -42.41 67.40
CA MET A 1 23.29 -41.78 68.29
C MET A 1 23.39 -40.27 68.18
N ARG A 2 22.39 -39.62 67.56
CA ARG A 2 21.76 -38.34 67.93
C ARG A 2 21.09 -37.75 66.68
N LYS A 3 19.76 -37.80 66.70
CA LYS A 3 18.86 -37.09 65.81
C LYS A 3 18.89 -35.60 66.20
N LEU A 4 18.86 -34.70 65.22
CA LEU A 4 18.25 -33.38 65.40
C LEU A 4 17.56 -32.98 64.09
N VAL A 5 16.24 -32.89 64.18
CA VAL A 5 15.30 -32.36 63.20
C VAL A 5 14.94 -30.97 63.69
N VAL A 6 15.26 -29.91 62.94
CA VAL A 6 14.66 -28.56 62.97
C VAL A 6 15.15 -27.89 61.68
N GLY A 7 14.40 -27.19 60.84
CA GLY A 7 13.02 -26.77 60.88
C GLY A 7 12.78 -25.92 59.62
N LEU A 8 11.56 -26.06 59.11
CA LEU A 8 10.83 -25.24 58.16
C LEU A 8 11.32 -23.77 58.03
N GLY A 9 11.51 -23.32 56.79
CA GLY A 9 11.77 -21.91 56.49
C GLY A 9 11.70 -21.62 54.99
N LEU A 10 10.56 -21.92 54.36
CA LEU A 10 10.27 -21.49 52.99
C LEU A 10 10.07 -19.96 53.02
N LEU A 11 11.09 -19.19 52.61
CA LEU A 11 10.96 -17.74 52.45
C LEU A 11 10.42 -17.47 51.04
N VAL A 12 9.09 -17.35 50.93
CA VAL A 12 8.42 -16.88 49.70
C VAL A 12 8.52 -15.35 49.67
N ILE A 13 9.47 -14.83 48.89
CA ILE A 13 9.52 -13.41 48.57
C ILE A 13 8.50 -13.16 47.46
N ALA A 14 7.30 -12.75 47.84
CA ALA A 14 6.29 -12.26 46.92
C ALA A 14 6.71 -10.85 46.45
N LEU A 15 7.37 -10.77 45.30
CA LEU A 15 7.51 -9.51 44.58
C LEU A 15 6.14 -9.17 43.98
N THR A 16 5.43 -8.26 44.65
CA THR A 16 4.26 -7.58 44.11
C THR A 16 4.69 -6.74 42.90
N GLY A 17 4.55 -7.29 41.71
CA GLY A 17 4.57 -6.50 40.48
C GLY A 17 3.33 -5.62 40.43
N CYS A 18 3.51 -4.33 40.16
CA CYS A 18 2.42 -3.47 39.70
C CYS A 18 1.96 -4.00 38.34
N GLN A 19 0.94 -4.84 38.32
CA GLN A 19 0.23 -5.19 37.10
C GLN A 19 -0.62 -3.98 36.71
N SER A 20 -0.03 -3.11 35.89
CA SER A 20 -0.78 -2.09 35.16
C SER A 20 -1.77 -2.83 34.26
N THR A 21 -3.05 -2.78 34.60
CA THR A 21 -4.13 -3.25 33.73
C THR A 21 -4.18 -2.33 32.52
N GLN A 22 -3.42 -2.66 31.47
CA GLN A 22 -3.76 -2.23 30.12
C GLN A 22 -4.98 -3.03 29.69
N GLN A 23 -6.16 -2.52 30.07
CA GLN A 23 -7.39 -2.84 29.35
C GLN A 23 -7.26 -2.22 27.96
N ASP A 24 -6.67 -3.00 27.07
CA ASP A 24 -7.35 -3.42 25.85
C ASP A 24 -8.12 -2.31 25.11
N THR A 25 -7.38 -1.28 24.72
CA THR A 25 -7.81 -0.31 23.72
C THR A 25 -7.17 -0.57 22.36
N SER A 26 -6.27 -1.56 22.23
CA SER A 26 -5.75 -1.98 20.92
C SER A 26 -6.77 -2.77 20.12
N ASP A 27 -7.59 -3.59 20.79
CA ASP A 27 -8.44 -4.54 20.08
C ASP A 27 -9.71 -3.86 19.53
N ARG A 28 -10.16 -2.75 20.11
CA ARG A 28 -11.29 -1.97 19.57
C ARG A 28 -10.96 -1.14 18.32
N PHE A 29 -9.70 -0.81 18.09
CA PHE A 29 -9.28 -0.15 16.85
C PHE A 29 -8.81 -1.15 15.78
N ALA A 30 -8.43 -2.37 16.17
CA ALA A 30 -8.10 -3.44 15.24
C ALA A 30 -9.34 -4.10 14.62
N ASP A 31 -10.44 -4.23 15.37
CA ASP A 31 -11.64 -4.94 14.89
C ASP A 31 -12.49 -4.08 13.94
N GLU A 32 -12.55 -2.75 14.13
CA GLU A 32 -13.32 -1.85 13.25
C GLU A 32 -12.57 -1.52 11.93
N GLN A 33 -11.26 -1.72 11.89
CA GLN A 33 -10.44 -1.57 10.68
C GLN A 33 -10.39 -2.83 9.79
N ALA A 34 -10.77 -3.99 10.33
CA ALA A 34 -10.71 -5.26 9.60
C ALA A 34 -11.92 -5.48 8.68
N GLU A 35 -13.07 -4.84 8.94
CA GLU A 35 -14.31 -5.10 8.16
C GLU A 35 -14.63 -4.06 7.08
N THR A 36 -13.94 -2.91 7.05
CA THR A 36 -14.31 -1.82 6.11
C THR A 36 -13.38 -1.66 4.92
N GLY A 37 -12.17 -2.26 4.92
CA GLY A 37 -11.25 -2.20 3.77
C GLY A 37 -10.97 -0.80 3.24
N LEU A 38 -11.20 0.24 4.06
CA LEU A 38 -11.11 1.63 3.66
C LEU A 38 -9.65 1.96 3.41
N ALA A 39 -9.30 2.18 2.14
CA ALA A 39 -8.21 3.09 1.79
C ALA A 39 -8.41 4.34 2.65
N PRO A 40 -7.38 4.82 3.37
CA PRO A 40 -7.60 5.85 4.36
C PRO A 40 -8.02 7.08 3.58
N CYS A 41 -9.29 7.39 3.68
CA CYS A 41 -9.84 8.67 3.29
C CYS A 41 -8.90 9.71 3.89
N ASP A 42 -8.19 10.43 3.02
CA ASP A 42 -7.20 11.38 3.48
C ASP A 42 -7.91 12.34 4.45
N ILE A 43 -7.36 12.47 5.66
CA ILE A 43 -7.85 13.42 6.66
C ILE A 43 -7.99 14.81 6.03
N PHE A 44 -7.13 15.18 5.09
CA PHE A 44 -7.24 16.44 4.36
C PHE A 44 -8.51 16.55 3.50
N LEU A 45 -8.96 15.48 2.86
CA LEU A 45 -10.21 15.50 2.07
C LEU A 45 -11.46 15.61 2.95
N VAL A 46 -11.44 14.95 4.10
CA VAL A 46 -12.51 15.06 5.10
C VAL A 46 -12.55 16.48 5.68
N MET A 47 -11.39 17.08 5.95
CA MET A 47 -11.29 18.47 6.43
C MET A 47 -11.78 19.50 5.38
N ASP A 48 -11.65 19.19 4.09
CA ASP A 48 -12.20 19.98 2.98
C ASP A 48 -13.71 19.79 2.77
N GLY A 49 -14.37 18.96 3.58
CA GLY A 49 -15.81 18.70 3.49
C GLY A 49 -16.25 17.93 2.26
N LYS A 50 -15.34 17.17 1.63
CA LYS A 50 -15.67 16.29 0.49
C LYS A 50 -16.04 14.91 1.00
N ASP A 51 -17.22 14.42 0.60
CA ASP A 51 -17.66 13.06 0.89
C ASP A 51 -16.67 12.05 0.30
N CYS A 52 -16.20 11.14 1.14
CA CYS A 52 -15.24 10.09 0.80
C CYS A 52 -15.93 8.91 0.11
N ALA A 53 -16.76 9.19 -0.90
CA ALA A 53 -17.29 8.16 -1.76
C ALA A 53 -16.15 7.67 -2.65
N MET A 54 -15.63 6.47 -2.37
CA MET A 54 -14.72 5.79 -3.29
C MET A 54 -15.39 5.73 -4.67
N PRO A 55 -14.74 6.21 -5.74
CA PRO A 55 -15.32 6.13 -7.08
C PRO A 55 -15.54 4.67 -7.45
N ASN A 56 -16.62 4.37 -8.17
CA ASN A 56 -16.78 3.06 -8.80
C ASN A 56 -15.59 2.86 -9.77
N PRO A 57 -14.74 1.83 -9.63
CA PRO A 57 -13.63 1.59 -10.54
C PRO A 57 -14.07 1.49 -12.02
N GLU A 58 -15.28 1.00 -12.29
CA GLU A 58 -15.82 0.92 -13.65
C GLU A 58 -16.03 2.31 -14.27
N SER A 59 -16.32 3.34 -13.46
CA SER A 59 -16.46 4.71 -13.96
C SER A 59 -15.11 5.33 -14.34
N LEU A 60 -14.01 4.83 -13.78
CA LEU A 60 -12.65 5.26 -14.13
C LEU A 60 -12.09 4.49 -15.32
N ALA A 61 -12.61 3.29 -15.62
CA ALA A 61 -12.16 2.45 -16.74
C ALA A 61 -12.36 3.10 -18.13
N GLN A 62 -13.13 4.19 -18.24
CA GLN A 62 -13.22 5.00 -19.46
C GLN A 62 -11.92 5.77 -19.75
N PHE A 63 -11.08 5.98 -18.75
CA PHE A 63 -9.77 6.62 -18.90
C PHE A 63 -8.67 5.56 -19.03
N PRO A 64 -7.58 5.85 -19.77
CA PRO A 64 -6.49 4.89 -19.95
C PRO A 64 -5.84 4.52 -18.61
N LEU A 65 -5.65 3.23 -18.35
CA LEU A 65 -4.97 2.76 -17.13
C LEU A 65 -3.56 3.36 -17.03
N GLY A 66 -3.19 3.86 -15.85
CA GLY A 66 -1.94 4.59 -15.62
C GLY A 66 -2.01 6.08 -15.94
N SER A 67 -3.18 6.63 -16.28
CA SER A 67 -3.42 8.07 -16.34
C SER A 67 -3.69 8.66 -14.94
N ALA A 68 -3.73 9.99 -14.83
CA ALA A 68 -4.06 10.66 -13.58
C ALA A 68 -5.51 10.32 -13.12
N GLU A 69 -6.42 10.14 -14.07
CA GLU A 69 -7.84 9.84 -13.85
C GLU A 69 -8.11 8.36 -13.61
N ASN A 70 -7.20 7.46 -14.02
CA ASN A 70 -7.27 6.04 -13.78
C ASN A 70 -5.89 5.49 -13.41
N PRO A 71 -5.37 5.83 -12.21
CA PRO A 71 -4.03 5.44 -11.80
C PRO A 71 -3.98 3.93 -11.56
N VAL A 72 -2.80 3.36 -11.77
CA VAL A 72 -2.54 1.96 -11.40
C VAL A 72 -2.68 1.82 -9.90
N ARG A 73 -3.58 0.94 -9.46
CA ARG A 73 -3.73 0.60 -8.05
C ARG A 73 -2.65 -0.41 -7.65
N ALA A 74 -1.92 -0.10 -6.59
CA ALA A 74 -0.82 -0.92 -6.11
C ALA A 74 -0.85 -1.05 -4.59
N TRP A 75 -0.34 -2.18 -4.08
CA TRP A 75 -0.16 -2.40 -2.65
C TRP A 75 1.19 -1.87 -2.14
N GLY A 76 1.18 -0.59 -1.77
CA GLY A 76 2.34 0.13 -1.24
C GLY A 76 3.48 0.29 -2.26
N PRO A 77 4.64 0.82 -1.81
CA PRO A 77 5.80 1.03 -2.67
C PRO A 77 6.35 -0.27 -3.28
N GLY A 78 6.16 -1.41 -2.60
CA GLY A 78 6.54 -2.72 -3.11
C GLY A 78 5.72 -3.11 -4.33
N GLY A 79 4.39 -2.98 -4.25
CA GLY A 79 3.48 -3.25 -5.36
C GLY A 79 3.73 -2.34 -6.57
N GLN A 80 4.09 -1.08 -6.35
CA GLN A 80 4.44 -0.17 -7.45
C GLN A 80 5.65 -0.69 -8.24
N ARG A 81 6.74 -1.03 -7.54
CA ARG A 81 7.97 -1.56 -8.18
C ARG A 81 7.73 -2.90 -8.87
N GLU A 82 6.96 -3.78 -8.23
CA GLU A 82 6.59 -5.07 -8.80
C GLU A 82 5.83 -4.88 -10.12
N TYR A 83 4.80 -4.02 -10.13
CA TYR A 83 4.02 -3.73 -11.34
C TYR A 83 4.90 -3.18 -12.47
N LEU A 84 5.71 -2.16 -12.18
CA LEU A 84 6.60 -1.55 -13.18
C LEU A 84 7.60 -2.55 -13.76
N SER A 85 8.09 -3.49 -12.96
CA SER A 85 9.02 -4.54 -13.43
C SER A 85 8.39 -5.56 -14.39
N ARG A 86 7.06 -5.72 -14.34
CA ARG A 86 6.33 -6.63 -15.22
C ARG A 86 5.94 -6.01 -16.55
N LEU A 87 5.92 -4.68 -16.64
CA LEU A 87 5.55 -3.99 -17.88
C LEU A 87 6.41 -4.46 -19.05
N ILE A 88 5.81 -4.48 -20.23
CA ILE A 88 6.49 -4.81 -21.48
C ILE A 88 6.23 -3.68 -22.47
N CYS A 89 7.31 -3.15 -23.02
CA CYS A 89 7.32 -2.08 -24.00
C CYS A 89 6.82 -2.57 -25.37
N ALA A 90 6.51 -1.64 -26.27
CA ALA A 90 6.02 -1.96 -27.63
C ALA A 90 7.01 -2.79 -28.48
N ASN A 91 8.31 -2.76 -28.13
CA ASN A 91 9.34 -3.58 -28.75
C ASN A 91 9.40 -5.03 -28.22
N HIS A 92 8.47 -5.44 -27.34
CA HIS A 92 8.42 -6.73 -26.65
C HIS A 92 9.53 -6.97 -25.62
N GLU A 93 10.16 -5.90 -25.13
CA GLU A 93 11.18 -5.99 -24.07
C GLU A 93 10.69 -5.34 -22.78
N HIS A 94 11.33 -5.70 -21.66
CA HIS A 94 11.12 -4.99 -20.41
C HIS A 94 11.64 -3.55 -20.49
N PRO A 95 11.09 -2.61 -19.69
CA PRO A 95 11.64 -1.27 -19.55
C PRO A 95 13.13 -1.30 -19.21
N LEU A 96 13.91 -0.43 -19.85
CA LEU A 96 15.32 -0.22 -19.54
C LEU A 96 15.49 0.24 -18.09
N SER A 97 14.61 1.14 -17.66
CA SER A 97 14.56 1.63 -16.28
C SER A 97 13.21 2.28 -15.98
N PHE A 98 12.94 2.50 -14.69
CA PHE A 98 11.85 3.35 -14.25
C PHE A 98 12.28 4.16 -13.02
N LYS A 99 11.77 5.38 -12.89
CA LYS A 99 12.05 6.27 -11.75
C LYS A 99 10.78 6.96 -11.30
N ARG A 100 10.64 7.12 -9.98
CA ARG A 100 9.59 7.94 -9.40
C ARG A 100 9.96 9.40 -9.56
N ILE A 101 9.10 10.18 -10.21
CA ILE A 101 9.27 11.64 -10.37
C ILE A 101 8.85 12.35 -9.09
N GLY A 102 7.74 11.93 -8.49
CA GLY A 102 7.22 12.57 -7.30
C GLY A 102 5.76 12.21 -7.04
N ASN A 103 5.23 12.80 -5.98
CA ASN A 103 3.80 12.83 -5.76
C ASN A 103 3.18 13.96 -6.61
N VAL A 104 2.02 13.72 -7.20
CA VAL A 104 1.30 14.69 -8.05
C VAL A 104 -0.04 15.13 -7.47
N GLY A 105 -0.25 14.91 -6.16
CA GLY A 105 -1.47 15.27 -5.44
C GLY A 105 -2.47 14.13 -5.29
N ALA A 106 -3.69 14.49 -4.90
CA ALA A 106 -4.78 13.54 -4.70
C ALA A 106 -5.33 13.07 -6.05
N GLY A 107 -5.53 11.76 -6.16
CA GLY A 107 -6.14 11.11 -7.31
C GLY A 107 -7.65 10.91 -7.18
N PRO A 108 -8.27 10.18 -8.13
CA PRO A 108 -9.71 9.92 -8.15
C PRO A 108 -10.20 9.14 -6.93
N TYR A 109 -9.34 8.31 -6.33
CA TYR A 109 -9.65 7.55 -5.11
C TYR A 109 -9.50 8.37 -3.82
N GLY A 110 -9.15 9.65 -3.93
CA GLY A 110 -8.91 10.53 -2.79
C GLY A 110 -7.57 10.30 -2.07
N THR A 111 -6.76 9.36 -2.54
CA THR A 111 -5.42 9.09 -2.04
C THR A 111 -4.35 9.70 -2.94
N TYR A 112 -3.15 9.85 -2.40
CA TYR A 112 -2.02 10.46 -3.08
C TYR A 112 -1.50 9.59 -4.23
N VAL A 113 -1.40 10.18 -5.42
CA VAL A 113 -0.91 9.53 -6.64
C VAL A 113 0.54 9.92 -6.91
N ASP A 114 1.34 8.93 -7.27
CA ASP A 114 2.72 9.12 -7.70
C ASP A 114 2.85 9.05 -9.21
N LEU A 115 3.73 9.89 -9.76
CA LEU A 115 4.13 9.84 -11.16
C LEU A 115 5.46 9.12 -11.30
N TYR A 116 5.50 8.16 -12.21
CA TYR A 116 6.71 7.47 -12.66
C TYR A 116 7.00 7.79 -14.12
N GLU A 117 8.28 7.90 -14.46
CA GLU A 117 8.76 7.78 -15.83
C GLU A 117 9.34 6.39 -16.03
N VAL A 118 8.87 5.71 -17.07
CA VAL A 118 9.31 4.38 -17.49
C VAL A 118 9.98 4.52 -18.84
N ILE A 119 11.22 4.05 -18.96
CA ILE A 119 12.03 4.21 -20.17
C ILE A 119 11.96 2.92 -20.99
N CYS A 120 11.44 3.03 -22.21
CA CYS A 120 11.39 1.96 -23.20
C CYS A 120 12.37 2.23 -24.34
N GLU A 121 13.00 1.18 -24.87
CA GLU A 121 13.76 1.29 -26.12
C GLU A 121 12.81 1.27 -27.33
N THR A 122 13.11 2.10 -28.33
CA THR A 122 12.39 2.17 -29.59
C THR A 122 13.38 2.22 -30.74
N SER A 123 12.90 2.05 -31.98
CA SER A 123 13.75 2.22 -33.18
C SER A 123 14.34 3.64 -33.32
N GLY A 124 13.76 4.64 -32.62
CA GLY A 124 14.23 6.02 -32.60
C GLY A 124 15.08 6.40 -31.39
N GLY A 125 15.41 5.43 -30.52
CA GLY A 125 16.10 5.64 -29.25
C GLY A 125 15.19 5.44 -28.04
N GLU A 126 15.55 6.01 -26.90
CA GLU A 126 14.78 5.88 -25.65
C GLU A 126 13.52 6.74 -25.67
N GLN A 127 12.41 6.15 -25.23
CA GLN A 127 11.14 6.84 -25.02
C GLN A 127 10.75 6.76 -23.54
N ALA A 128 10.47 7.91 -22.94
CA ALA A 128 9.88 7.98 -21.61
C ALA A 128 8.35 7.92 -21.70
N ILE A 129 7.74 7.02 -20.91
CA ILE A 129 6.30 6.87 -20.77
C ILE A 129 5.92 7.17 -19.32
N SER A 130 4.95 8.05 -19.12
CA SER A 130 4.45 8.44 -17.81
C SER A 130 3.43 7.43 -17.29
N VAL A 131 3.59 7.00 -16.04
CA VAL A 131 2.64 6.10 -15.35
C VAL A 131 2.26 6.68 -13.99
N HIS A 132 0.97 6.92 -13.80
CA HIS A 132 0.40 7.32 -12.52
C HIS A 132 0.03 6.09 -11.70
N MET A 133 0.43 6.08 -10.43
CA MET A 133 0.23 4.94 -9.54
C MET A 133 -0.26 5.40 -8.17
N ASP A 134 -1.30 4.75 -7.67
CA ASP A 134 -1.83 4.95 -6.34
C ASP A 134 -1.49 3.73 -5.47
N MET A 135 -0.64 3.94 -4.46
CA MET A 135 -0.11 2.87 -3.63
C MET A 135 -1.01 2.48 -2.44
N TYR A 136 -2.14 3.15 -2.25
CA TYR A 136 -2.98 3.00 -1.06
C TYR A 136 -4.10 1.97 -1.25
N HIS A 137 -3.88 0.99 -2.12
CA HIS A 137 -4.87 -0.03 -2.48
C HIS A 137 -4.33 -1.42 -2.13
N GLN A 138 -5.12 -2.25 -1.45
CA GLN A 138 -4.82 -3.68 -1.30
C GLN A 138 -5.15 -4.43 -2.59
N HIS A 139 -4.52 -4.02 -3.69
CA HIS A 139 -4.79 -4.49 -5.04
C HIS A 139 -3.47 -4.74 -5.79
N ARG A 140 -3.47 -5.78 -6.62
CA ARG A 140 -2.41 -6.06 -7.58
C ARG A 140 -2.99 -5.92 -8.99
N GLU A 141 -2.60 -4.86 -9.68
CA GLU A 141 -3.04 -4.62 -11.05
C GLU A 141 -2.44 -5.66 -12.01
N THR A 142 -3.29 -6.20 -12.87
CA THR A 142 -2.96 -7.29 -13.82
C THR A 142 -2.99 -6.83 -15.27
N TYR A 143 -3.49 -5.62 -15.54
CA TYR A 143 -3.50 -5.04 -16.88
C TYR A 143 -2.36 -4.04 -17.04
N PRO A 144 -1.75 -3.95 -18.24
CA PRO A 144 -0.72 -2.97 -18.50
C PRO A 144 -1.29 -1.55 -18.54
N ALA A 145 -0.47 -0.59 -18.13
CA ALA A 145 -0.77 0.82 -18.33
C ALA A 145 -0.78 1.14 -19.83
N ALA A 146 -1.48 2.20 -20.20
CA ALA A 146 -1.49 2.68 -21.57
C ALA A 146 -0.06 2.93 -22.08
N GLY A 147 0.25 2.43 -23.27
CA GLY A 147 1.59 2.48 -23.85
C GLY A 147 2.43 1.21 -23.66
N PHE A 148 1.93 0.24 -22.88
CA PHE A 148 2.56 -1.08 -22.69
C PHE A 148 1.69 -2.18 -23.29
N ILE A 149 2.30 -3.30 -23.65
CA ILE A 149 1.60 -4.41 -24.29
C ILE A 149 1.03 -5.37 -23.24
N ASP A 150 -0.13 -5.96 -23.56
CA ASP A 150 -0.76 -6.96 -22.72
C ASP A 150 -0.27 -8.36 -23.09
N ILE A 151 0.47 -8.97 -22.17
CA ILE A 151 0.91 -10.36 -22.26
C ILE A 151 0.39 -11.21 -21.08
N GLY A 152 -0.56 -10.67 -20.29
CA GLY A 152 -1.05 -11.28 -19.05
C GLY A 152 -0.07 -11.13 -17.88
N LEU A 153 -0.14 -10.01 -17.16
CA LEU A 153 0.80 -9.64 -16.07
C LEU A 153 0.53 -10.32 -14.71
#